data_AF-A0A950TC57-F1
#
_entry.id   AF-A0A950TC57-F1
#
_cell.length_a   1.000
_cell.length_b   1.000
_cell.length_c   1.000
_cell.angle_alpha   90.00
_cell.angle_beta   90.00
_cell.angle_gamma   90.00
#
_symmetry.space_group_name_H-M   'P 1'
#
loop_
_entity.id
_entity.type
_entity.pdbx_description
1 polymer ?
#
loop_
_entity_poly.entity_id
_entity_poly.type
_entity_poly.pdbx_seq_one_letter_code
_entity_poly.pdbx_strand_id
1 'polypeptide(L)'
;MLTAFAILTDGLVYAAYLFVVAIGLSLIFGVMKILNVTHGSFYAFGAYGAAIAVGAYFNADYAAAGGFLLMGVVAIVVGLVLGLLIERGLLRVVYGRDEVVVVLVTYSAFLILEDVLRLLWGTESYALYQPLAIGGNV
;
A
#
# COMPACT_ATOMS: atom_id res chain seq x y z
N MET A 1 -17.12 7.70 -33.02
CA MET A 1 -15.66 7.44 -33.10
C MET A 1 -14.98 7.60 -31.74
N LEU A 2 -15.17 8.71 -31.03
CA LEU A 2 -14.65 8.91 -29.65
C LEU A 2 -15.13 7.83 -28.65
N THR A 3 -16.39 7.40 -28.73
CA THR A 3 -16.96 6.39 -27.82
C THR A 3 -16.36 5.00 -28.01
N ALA A 4 -16.15 4.57 -29.26
CA ALA A 4 -15.51 3.29 -29.55
C ALA A 4 -14.05 3.26 -29.09
N PHE A 5 -13.32 4.36 -29.30
CA PHE A 5 -11.96 4.49 -28.80
C PHE A 5 -11.91 4.43 -27.27
N ALA A 6 -12.80 5.16 -26.58
CA ALA A 6 -12.89 5.16 -25.11
C ALA A 6 -13.18 3.76 -24.53
N ILE A 7 -14.14 3.03 -25.10
CA ILE A 7 -14.48 1.67 -24.67
C ILE A 7 -13.31 0.71 -24.87
N LEU A 8 -12.59 0.82 -25.99
CA LEU A 8 -11.42 -0.02 -26.27
C LEU A 8 -10.27 0.29 -25.30
N THR A 9 -10.01 1.56 -25.00
CA THR A 9 -8.99 1.94 -24.02
C THR A 9 -9.35 1.50 -22.61
N ASP A 10 -10.61 1.66 -22.20
CA ASP A 10 -11.07 1.27 -20.87
C ASP A 10 -11.03 -0.26 -20.69
N GLY A 11 -11.51 -1.00 -21.71
CA GLY A 11 -11.39 -2.46 -21.76
C GLY A 11 -9.94 -2.94 -21.72
N LEU A 12 -9.02 -2.25 -22.41
CA LEU A 12 -7.60 -2.57 -22.39
C LEU A 12 -6.97 -2.28 -21.02
N VAL A 13 -7.30 -1.15 -20.38
CA VAL A 13 -6.82 -0.80 -19.03
C VAL A 13 -7.32 -1.83 -18.02
N TYR A 14 -8.60 -2.19 -18.08
CA TYR A 14 -9.18 -3.19 -17.19
C TYR A 14 -8.55 -4.58 -17.41
N ALA A 15 -8.35 -5.00 -18.66
CA ALA A 15 -7.67 -6.24 -18.99
C ALA A 15 -6.22 -6.25 -18.50
N ALA A 16 -5.50 -5.13 -18.63
CA ALA A 16 -4.13 -4.98 -18.12
C ALA A 16 -4.09 -5.11 -16.59
N TYR A 17 -5.05 -4.49 -15.88
CA TYR A 17 -5.17 -4.61 -14.43
C TYR A 17 -5.37 -6.09 -14.00
N LEU A 18 -6.35 -6.77 -14.61
CA LEU A 18 -6.60 -8.19 -14.33
C LEU A 18 -5.40 -9.08 -14.68
N PHE A 19 -4.71 -8.79 -15.79
CA PHE A 19 -3.51 -9.50 -16.21
C PHE A 19 -2.38 -9.36 -15.16
N VAL A 20 -2.13 -8.15 -14.67
CA VAL A 20 -1.12 -7.89 -13.63
C VAL A 20 -1.46 -8.62 -12.32
N VAL A 21 -2.73 -8.63 -11.92
CA VAL A 21 -3.18 -9.37 -10.73
C VAL A 21 -2.97 -10.88 -10.93
N ALA A 22 -3.36 -11.41 -12.10
CA ALA A 22 -3.24 -12.84 -12.41
C ALA A 22 -1.77 -13.31 -12.48
N ILE A 23 -0.89 -12.53 -13.13
CA ILE A 23 0.54 -12.86 -13.22
C ILE A 23 1.23 -12.73 -11.85
N GLY A 24 0.85 -11.74 -11.04
CA GLY A 24 1.36 -11.58 -9.68
C GLY A 24 1.04 -12.79 -8.80
N LEU A 25 -0.22 -13.24 -8.83
CA LEU A 25 -0.65 -14.43 -8.10
C LEU A 25 0.08 -15.70 -8.58
N SER A 26 0.24 -15.84 -9.91
CA SER A 26 0.99 -16.94 -10.53
C SER A 26 2.48 -16.94 -10.16
N LEU A 27 3.13 -15.77 -10.07
CA LEU A 27 4.54 -15.67 -9.68
C LEU A 27 4.75 -15.98 -8.20
N ILE A 28 3.83 -15.52 -7.35
CA ILE A 28 3.86 -15.78 -5.91
C ILE A 28 3.74 -17.28 -5.65
N PHE A 29 2.74 -17.95 -6.23
CA PHE A 29 2.54 -19.40 -6.03
C PHE A 29 3.44 -20.29 -6.90
N GLY A 30 3.97 -19.76 -8.00
CA GLY A 30 4.77 -20.54 -8.95
C GLY A 30 6.26 -20.57 -8.61
N VAL A 31 6.87 -19.40 -8.36
CA VAL A 31 8.33 -19.27 -8.24
C VAL A 31 8.77 -18.91 -6.83
N MET A 32 8.14 -17.89 -6.22
CA MET A 32 8.56 -17.38 -4.92
C MET A 32 8.09 -18.26 -3.76
N LYS A 33 6.94 -18.95 -3.91
CA LYS A 33 6.31 -19.81 -2.88
C LYS A 33 6.10 -19.12 -1.53
N ILE A 34 6.05 -17.79 -1.54
CA ILE A 34 5.94 -16.93 -0.37
C ILE A 34 4.78 -15.97 -0.67
N LEU A 35 3.57 -16.32 -0.23
CA LEU A 35 2.43 -15.41 -0.25
C LEU A 35 2.49 -14.54 1.00
N ASN A 36 2.73 -13.24 0.81
CA ASN A 36 2.76 -12.26 1.89
C ASN A 36 1.46 -11.44 1.89
N VAL A 37 0.55 -11.71 2.83
CA VAL A 37 -0.69 -10.91 3.00
C VAL A 37 -0.44 -9.59 3.73
N THR A 38 0.63 -9.51 4.52
CA THR A 38 0.99 -8.36 5.35
C THR A 38 1.27 -7.09 4.55
N HIS A 39 1.68 -7.19 3.28
CA HIS A 39 2.04 -6.02 2.46
C HIS A 39 0.91 -4.96 2.39
N GLY A 40 -0.36 -5.37 2.44
CA GLY A 40 -1.50 -4.44 2.47
C GLY A 40 -1.52 -3.54 3.71
N SER A 41 -1.03 -4.04 4.85
CA SER A 41 -0.87 -3.23 6.06
C SER A 41 0.23 -2.17 5.90
N PHE A 42 1.31 -2.46 5.18
CA PHE A 42 2.38 -1.48 4.93
C PHE A 42 1.88 -0.30 4.12
N TYR A 43 1.02 -0.57 3.13
CA TYR A 43 0.32 0.47 2.38
C TYR A 43 -0.51 1.36 3.32
N ALA A 44 -1.30 0.76 4.20
CA ALA A 44 -2.12 1.51 5.16
C ALA A 44 -1.27 2.39 6.09
N PHE A 45 -0.25 1.82 6.74
CA PHE A 45 0.66 2.60 7.59
C PHE A 45 1.36 3.73 6.83
N GLY A 46 1.80 3.49 5.59
CA GLY A 46 2.38 4.51 4.73
C GLY A 46 1.40 5.64 4.43
N ALA A 47 0.14 5.31 4.12
CA ALA A 47 -0.92 6.29 3.86
C ALA A 47 -1.25 7.14 5.10
N TYR A 48 -1.43 6.51 6.27
CA TYR A 48 -1.67 7.23 7.53
C TYR A 48 -0.47 8.09 7.94
N GLY A 49 0.75 7.57 7.80
CA GLY A 49 1.96 8.33 8.05
C GLY A 49 2.08 9.56 7.13
N ALA A 50 1.83 9.37 5.83
CA ALA A 50 1.81 10.46 4.87
C ALA A 50 0.71 11.49 5.18
N ALA A 51 -0.47 11.04 5.63
CA ALA A 51 -1.56 11.93 6.01
C ALA A 51 -1.19 12.84 7.18
N ILE A 52 -0.56 12.31 8.23
CA ILE A 52 -0.08 13.12 9.35
C ILE A 52 1.00 14.11 8.88
N ALA A 53 1.99 13.64 8.13
CA ALA A 53 3.10 14.46 7.70
C ALA A 53 2.65 15.63 6.80
N VAL A 54 1.74 15.34 5.87
CA VAL A 54 1.16 16.36 4.98
C VAL A 54 0.25 17.31 5.75
N GLY A 55 -0.55 16.82 6.68
CA GLY A 55 -1.37 17.66 7.55
C GLY A 55 -0.53 18.66 8.35
N ALA A 56 0.59 18.22 8.92
CA ALA A 56 1.53 19.11 9.61
C ALA A 56 2.21 20.10 8.65
N TYR A 57 2.57 19.66 7.44
CA TYR A 57 3.22 20.48 6.42
C TYR A 57 2.32 21.62 5.91
N PHE A 58 1.04 21.34 5.66
CA PHE A 58 0.09 22.37 5.20
C PHE A 58 -0.33 23.33 6.33
N ASN A 59 -0.43 22.87 7.59
CA ASN A 59 -0.67 23.75 8.73
C ASN A 59 0.44 24.80 8.94
N ALA A 60 1.62 24.60 8.35
CA ALA A 60 2.74 25.52 8.40
C ALA A 60 2.84 26.43 7.16
N ASP A 61 1.79 26.51 6.33
CA ASP A 61 1.69 27.36 5.13
C ASP A 61 2.81 27.15 4.09
N TYR A 62 3.36 25.94 4.00
CA TYR A 62 4.36 25.60 2.98
C TYR A 62 3.75 25.35 1.59
N ALA A 63 4.57 25.49 0.54
CA ALA A 63 4.15 25.32 -0.85
C ALA A 63 3.65 23.89 -1.15
N ALA A 64 2.49 23.79 -1.81
CA ALA A 64 1.79 22.53 -2.07
C ALA A 64 2.62 21.49 -2.83
N ALA A 65 3.53 21.91 -3.72
CA ALA A 65 4.41 21.02 -4.47
C ALA A 65 5.31 20.16 -3.56
N GLY A 66 5.76 20.70 -2.42
CA GLY A 66 6.56 19.95 -1.46
C GLY A 66 5.76 18.89 -0.70
N GLY A 67 4.44 19.08 -0.56
CA GLY A 67 3.55 18.11 0.07
C GLY A 67 3.49 16.79 -0.70
N PHE A 68 3.42 16.83 -2.03
CA PHE A 68 3.43 15.61 -2.86
C PHE A 68 4.73 14.82 -2.74
N LEU A 69 5.88 15.53 -2.74
CA LEU A 69 7.18 14.88 -2.55
C LEU A 69 7.29 14.28 -1.14
N LEU A 70 6.79 14.98 -0.13
CA LEU A 70 6.75 14.50 1.26
C LEU A 70 5.91 13.21 1.39
N MET A 71 4.76 13.10 0.72
CA MET A 71 3.96 11.86 0.71
C MET A 71 4.78 10.66 0.24
N GLY A 72 5.50 10.81 -0.88
CA GLY A 72 6.33 9.76 -1.44
C GLY A 72 7.47 9.37 -0.49
N VAL A 73 8.18 10.36 0.07
CA VAL A 73 9.27 10.13 1.02
C VAL A 73 8.77 9.39 2.26
N VAL A 74 7.65 9.82 2.84
CA VAL A 74 7.09 9.19 4.05
C VAL A 74 6.64 7.76 3.76
N ALA A 75 5.95 7.52 2.64
CA ALA A 75 5.55 6.17 2.26
C ALA A 75 6.75 5.22 2.10
N ILE A 76 7.84 5.68 1.47
CA ILE A 76 9.08 4.92 1.31
C ILE A 76 9.70 4.61 2.67
N VAL A 77 9.84 5.61 3.55
CA VAL A 77 10.45 5.44 4.86
C VAL A 77 9.64 4.47 5.72
N VAL A 78 8.32 4.62 5.78
CA VAL A 78 7.43 3.74 6.55
C VAL A 78 7.49 2.31 6.00
N GLY A 79 7.41 2.13 4.68
CA GLY A 79 7.52 0.83 4.03
C GLY A 79 8.86 0.16 4.28
N LEU A 80 9.97 0.92 4.26
CA LEU A 80 11.31 0.40 4.52
C LEU A 80 11.48 -0.03 5.98
N VAL A 81 10.99 0.77 6.93
CA VAL A 81 11.06 0.45 8.36
C VAL A 81 10.23 -0.79 8.68
N LEU A 82 8.94 -0.81 8.29
CA LEU A 82 8.07 -1.95 8.54
C LEU A 82 8.53 -3.21 7.80
N GLY A 83 8.93 -3.06 6.54
CA GLY A 83 9.46 -4.15 5.73
C GLY A 83 10.69 -4.78 6.36
N LEU A 84 11.67 -3.99 6.82
CA LEU A 84 12.86 -4.52 7.50
C LEU A 84 12.54 -5.19 8.84
N LEU A 85 11.60 -4.65 9.61
CA LEU A 85 11.17 -5.25 10.87
C LEU A 85 10.51 -6.61 10.66
N ILE A 86 9.57 -6.71 9.70
CA ILE A 86 8.87 -7.95 9.39
C ILE A 86 9.81 -8.97 8.71
N GLU A 87 10.67 -8.52 7.81
CA GLU A 87 11.65 -9.39 7.14
C GLU A 87 12.61 -10.05 8.14
N ARG A 88 13.22 -9.25 9.02
CA ARG A 88 14.21 -9.76 9.99
C ARG A 88 13.56 -10.47 11.16
N GLY A 89 12.41 -10.00 11.63
CA GLY A 89 11.74 -10.52 12.81
C GLY A 89 10.89 -11.75 12.55
N LEU A 90 10.26 -11.85 11.38
CA LEU A 90 9.25 -12.87 11.10
C LEU A 90 9.59 -13.71 9.86
N LEU A 91 9.74 -13.09 8.70
CA LEU A 91 9.86 -13.82 7.42
C LEU A 91 11.12 -14.68 7.36
N ARG A 92 12.27 -14.14 7.78
CA ARG A 92 13.53 -14.88 7.80
C ARG A 92 13.49 -16.17 8.63
N VAL A 93 12.66 -16.22 9.68
CA VAL A 93 12.51 -17.39 10.56
C VAL A 93 11.68 -18.49 9.89
N VAL A 94 10.74 -18.11 9.03
CA VAL A 94 9.79 -19.03 8.38
C VAL A 94 10.17 -19.37 6.94
N TYR A 95 11.22 -18.78 6.40
CA TYR A 95 11.78 -19.18 5.10
C TYR A 95 12.21 -20.65 5.09
N GLY A 96 11.87 -21.34 4.00
CA GLY A 96 12.10 -22.78 3.83
C GLY A 96 11.05 -23.69 4.51
N ARG A 97 10.02 -23.12 5.13
CA ARG A 97 8.84 -23.88 5.61
C ARG A 97 7.80 -24.04 4.49
N ASP A 98 6.79 -24.85 4.76
CA ASP A 98 5.64 -25.02 3.86
C ASP A 98 4.96 -23.67 3.57
N GLU A 99 4.49 -23.50 2.34
CA GLU A 99 3.78 -22.31 1.86
C GLU A 99 2.62 -21.94 2.78
N VAL A 100 1.89 -22.95 3.29
CA VAL A 100 0.76 -22.75 4.21
C VAL A 100 1.21 -22.07 5.50
N VAL A 101 2.39 -22.42 6.03
CA VAL A 101 2.94 -21.80 7.25
C VAL A 101 3.27 -20.34 7.00
N VAL A 102 3.88 -20.03 5.86
CA VAL A 102 4.24 -18.66 5.47
C VAL A 102 2.98 -17.79 5.32
N VAL A 103 1.93 -18.33 4.69
CA VAL A 103 0.65 -17.63 4.53
C VAL A 103 0.01 -17.36 5.90
N LEU A 104 -0.06 -18.37 6.78
CA LEU A 104 -0.62 -18.20 8.13
C LEU A 104 0.11 -17.14 8.92
N VAL A 105 1.44 -17.15 8.87
CA VAL A 105 2.30 -16.21 9.59
C VAL A 105 2.13 -14.78 9.07
N THR A 106 2.10 -14.59 7.74
CA THR A 106 1.88 -13.26 7.15
C THR A 106 0.46 -12.75 7.39
N TYR A 107 -0.53 -13.65 7.42
CA TYR A 107 -1.90 -13.31 7.79
C TYR A 107 -2.02 -12.90 9.26
N SER A 108 -1.36 -13.61 10.18
CA SER A 108 -1.29 -13.20 11.59
C SER A 108 -0.61 -11.85 11.76
N ALA A 109 0.49 -11.60 11.06
CA ALA A 109 1.17 -10.30 11.08
C ALA A 109 0.28 -9.19 10.51
N PHE A 110 -0.49 -9.48 9.46
CA PHE A 110 -1.48 -8.55 8.92
C PHE A 110 -2.52 -8.16 9.98
N LEU A 111 -3.11 -9.13 10.68
CA LEU A 111 -4.11 -8.86 11.73
C LEU A 111 -3.52 -8.05 12.90
N ILE A 112 -2.30 -8.39 13.36
CA ILE A 112 -1.62 -7.64 14.42
C ILE A 112 -1.40 -6.18 13.99
N LEU A 113 -0.92 -5.97 12.76
CA LEU A 113 -0.68 -4.63 12.24
C LEU A 113 -1.98 -3.86 12.01
N GLU A 114 -3.05 -4.52 11.62
CA GLU A 114 -4.38 -3.94 11.54
C GLU A 114 -4.89 -3.47 12.91
N ASP A 115 -4.71 -4.29 13.95
CA ASP A 115 -5.08 -3.90 15.32
C ASP A 115 -4.22 -2.73 15.82
N VAL A 116 -2.92 -2.70 15.51
CA VAL A 116 -2.05 -1.56 15.82
C VAL A 116 -2.51 -0.29 15.09
N LEU A 117 -2.92 -0.39 13.82
CA LEU A 117 -3.51 0.74 13.09
C LEU A 117 -4.75 1.27 13.82
N ARG A 118 -5.66 0.38 14.20
CA ARG A 118 -6.89 0.75 14.92
C ARG A 118 -6.62 1.36 16.28
N LEU A 119 -5.59 0.91 16.99
CA LEU A 119 -5.18 1.49 18.27
C LEU A 119 -4.60 2.90 18.12
N LEU A 120 -3.86 3.16 17.05
CA LEU A 120 -3.19 4.44 16.82
C LEU A 120 -4.10 5.49 16.17
N TRP A 121 -4.92 5.10 15.20
CA TRP A 121 -5.76 6.02 14.40
C TRP A 121 -7.26 5.86 14.62
N GLY A 122 -7.69 4.86 15.40
CA GLY A 122 -9.10 4.53 15.57
C GLY A 122 -9.67 3.74 14.39
N THR A 123 -10.98 3.52 14.42
CA THR A 123 -11.73 2.83 13.36
C THR A 123 -12.37 3.78 12.35
N GLU A 124 -12.26 5.08 12.57
CA GLU A 124 -12.81 6.13 11.71
C GLU A 124 -11.90 6.32 10.49
N SER A 125 -12.50 6.45 9.30
CA SER A 125 -11.76 6.70 8.07
C SER A 125 -11.18 8.11 8.07
N TYR A 126 -9.85 8.24 8.07
CA TYR A 126 -9.18 9.52 7.87
C TYR A 126 -9.35 9.98 6.42
N ALA A 127 -10.27 10.90 6.16
CA ALA A 127 -10.34 11.59 4.89
C ALA A 127 -9.20 12.63 4.83
N LEU A 128 -8.22 12.37 3.96
CA LEU A 128 -7.17 13.35 3.65
C LEU A 128 -7.80 14.66 3.17
N TYR A 129 -7.34 15.78 3.73
CA TYR A 129 -7.45 17.11 3.11
C TYR A 129 -6.86 17.01 1.70
N GLN A 130 -7.72 17.08 0.68
CA GLN A 130 -7.38 16.89 -0.73
C GLN A 130 -6.25 17.85 -1.15
N PRO A 131 -5.05 17.35 -1.49
CA PRO A 131 -4.12 18.10 -2.33
C PRO A 131 -4.66 18.20 -3.77
N LEU A 132 -5.73 17.46 -4.08
CA LEU A 132 -6.40 17.36 -5.38
C LEU A 132 -7.24 18.60 -5.73
N ALA A 133 -7.27 19.66 -4.92
CA ALA A 133 -7.83 20.93 -5.38
C ALA A 133 -6.99 21.56 -6.51
N ILE A 134 -5.71 21.17 -6.64
CA ILE A 134 -4.79 21.71 -7.66
C ILE A 134 -4.69 20.79 -8.89
N GLY A 135 -5.04 19.51 -8.77
CA GLY A 135 -4.93 18.52 -9.86
C GLY A 135 -6.04 18.58 -10.90
N GLY A 136 -7.10 19.36 -10.66
CA GLY A 136 -8.31 19.34 -11.48
C GLY A 136 -9.12 18.08 -11.23
N ASN A 137 -10.42 18.25 -10.97
CA ASN A 137 -11.37 17.15 -11.07
C ASN A 137 -11.40 16.72 -12.55
N VAL A 138 -11.06 15.46 -12.81
CA VAL A 138 -11.57 14.74 -13.98
C VAL A 138 -12.81 14.00 -13.51
#